data_AF-G6YHV6-F1
#
_entry.id   AF-G6YHV6-F1
#
_cell.length_a   1.000
_cell.length_b   1.000
_cell.length_c   1.000
_cell.angle_alpha   90.00
_cell.angle_beta   90.00
_cell.angle_gamma   90.00
#
_symmetry.space_group_name_H-M   'P 1'
#
loop_
_entity.id
_entity.type
_entity.pdbx_description
1 polymer ?
#
loop_
_entity_poly.entity_id
_entity_poly.type
_entity_poly.pdbx_seq_one_letter_code
_entity_poly.pdbx_strand_id
1 'polypeptide(L)' 'MRVLDGPLAPIPCASRTQYQRCEDCNEATCQVRHLMLEVRQAIAEVLDQRSLAEMRDIGLDDLAVARGIDGLPVAAKIQA' A
#
# COMPACT_ATOMS: atom_id res chain seq x y z
N MET A 1 -12.88 -3.36 -2.33
CA MET A 1 -11.94 -3.35 -3.48
C MET A 1 -11.07 -4.62 -3.58
N ARG A 2 -10.62 -5.21 -2.48
CA ARG A 2 -9.73 -6.40 -2.41
C ARG A 2 -10.21 -7.71 -3.08
N VAL A 3 -11.46 -7.76 -3.56
CA VAL A 3 -12.00 -8.91 -4.29
C VAL A 3 -11.42 -8.99 -5.71
N LEU A 4 -11.07 -7.85 -6.31
CA LEU A 4 -10.57 -7.79 -7.69
C LEU A 4 -9.04 -7.98 -7.75
N ASP A 5 -8.31 -7.34 -6.84
CA ASP A 5 -6.84 -7.26 -6.89
C ASP A 5 -6.13 -8.47 -6.26
N GLY A 6 -6.89 -9.41 -5.70
CA GLY A 6 -6.32 -10.51 -4.91
C GLY A 6 -5.66 -10.00 -3.63
N PRO A 7 -4.63 -10.71 -3.09
CA PRO A 7 -3.95 -10.26 -1.89
C PRO A 7 -3.22 -8.95 -2.15
N LEU A 8 -3.70 -7.87 -1.54
CA LEU A 8 -3.02 -6.58 -1.58
C LEU A 8 -1.67 -6.70 -0.87
N ALA A 9 -0.59 -6.88 -1.64
CA ALA A 9 0.77 -7.04 -1.14
C ALA A 9 1.80 -6.75 -2.25
N PRO A 10 2.77 -5.83 -2.04
CA PRO A 10 3.83 -5.57 -3.02
C PRO A 10 4.77 -6.77 -3.26
N ILE A 11 4.92 -7.64 -2.26
CA ILE A 11 5.70 -8.89 -2.33
C ILE A 11 4.98 -10.00 -1.54
N PRO A 12 5.21 -11.29 -1.87
CA PRO A 12 4.45 -12.40 -1.27
C PRO A 12 4.60 -12.49 0.25
N CYS A 13 5.81 -12.23 0.77
CA CYS A 13 6.11 -12.28 2.19
C CYS A 13 5.56 -11.08 2.99
N ALA A 14 5.02 -10.06 2.31
CA ALA A 14 4.31 -8.92 2.91
C ALA A 14 2.77 -9.06 2.86
N SER A 15 2.25 -10.16 2.31
CA SER A 15 0.82 -10.45 2.28
C SER A 15 0.29 -10.87 3.65
N ARG A 16 -0.90 -10.38 4.03
CA ARG A 16 -1.59 -10.78 5.26
C ARG A 16 -2.52 -11.98 5.06
N THR A 17 -3.02 -12.17 3.84
CA THR A 17 -4.03 -13.20 3.52
C THR A 17 -3.45 -14.36 2.73
N GLN A 18 -2.31 -14.16 2.07
CA GLN A 18 -1.63 -15.17 1.27
C GLN A 18 -0.12 -15.04 1.43
N TYR A 19 0.34 -15.25 2.66
CA TYR A 19 1.76 -15.20 2.99
C TYR A 19 2.53 -16.30 2.23
N GLN A 20 3.64 -15.91 1.60
CA GLN A 20 4.63 -16.85 1.08
C GLN A 20 6.02 -16.34 1.39
N ARG A 21 6.85 -17.18 2.00
CA ARG A 21 8.23 -16.83 2.33
C ARG A 21 9.03 -16.58 1.04
N CYS A 22 9.74 -15.47 1.00
CA CYS A 22 10.63 -15.13 -0.10
C CYS A 22 12.00 -15.84 0.07
N GLU A 23 12.62 -16.26 -1.04
CA GLU A 23 13.80 -17.15 -1.04
C GLU A 23 14.98 -16.58 -0.23
N ASP A 24 15.19 -15.26 -0.33
CA ASP A 24 16.33 -14.57 0.29
C ASP A 24 16.05 -14.05 1.73
N CYS A 25 14.88 -14.31 2.31
CA CYS A 25 14.45 -13.62 3.52
C CYS A 25 14.70 -14.44 4.79
N ASN A 26 15.50 -13.87 5.70
CA ASN A 26 15.45 -14.23 7.12
C ASN A 26 14.36 -13.41 7.81
N GLU A 27 13.19 -14.01 8.01
CA GLU A 27 11.96 -13.31 8.45
C GLU A 27 12.13 -12.48 9.72
N ALA A 28 13.02 -12.90 10.63
CA ALA A 28 13.26 -12.22 11.91
C ALA A 28 14.01 -10.88 11.75
N THR A 29 14.73 -10.68 10.64
CA THR A 29 15.62 -9.52 10.43
C THR A 29 15.48 -8.86 9.05
N CYS A 30 14.54 -9.35 8.24
CA CYS A 30 14.34 -8.95 6.85
C CYS A 30 13.66 -7.57 6.78
N GLN A 31 14.46 -6.50 6.79
CA GLN A 31 14.00 -5.10 6.77
C GLN A 31 13.13 -4.76 5.55
N VAL A 32 13.41 -5.40 4.42
CA VAL A 32 12.59 -5.27 3.20
C VAL A 32 11.15 -5.72 3.48
N ARG A 33 10.95 -6.82 4.21
CA ARG A 33 9.61 -7.30 4.56
C ARG A 33 8.89 -6.27 5.43
N HIS A 34 9.55 -5.74 6.46
CA HIS A 34 8.96 -4.73 7.34
C HIS A 34 8.49 -3.49 6.56
N LEU A 35 9.38 -2.93 5.74
CA LEU A 35 9.03 -1.79 4.88
C LEU A 35 7.86 -2.12 3.95
N MET A 36 7.84 -3.31 3.34
CA MET A 36 6.75 -3.71 2.44
C MET A 36 5.42 -3.95 3.16
N LEU A 37 5.43 -4.32 4.45
CA LEU A 37 4.21 -4.37 5.27
C LEU A 37 3.64 -2.96 5.50
N GLU A 38 4.49 -1.95 5.67
CA GLU A 38 4.10 -0.53 5.80
C GLU A 38 3.55 0.02 4.49
N VAL A 39 4.26 -0.20 3.37
CA VAL A 39 3.81 0.20 2.03
C VAL A 39 2.43 -0.41 1.73
N ARG A 40 2.26 -1.71 2.01
CA ARG A 40 0.96 -2.37 1.86
C ARG A 40 -0.13 -1.66 2.65
N GLN A 41 0.15 -1.27 3.89
CA GLN A 41 -0.81 -0.60 4.77
C GLN A 41 -1.20 0.77 4.21
N ALA A 42 -0.23 1.55 3.71
CA ALA A 42 -0.51 2.82 3.06
C ALA A 42 -1.40 2.67 1.82
N ILE A 43 -1.13 1.66 0.96
CA ILE A 43 -1.97 1.37 -0.20
C ILE A 43 -3.39 0.99 0.24
N ALA A 44 -3.51 0.12 1.26
CA ALA A 44 -4.81 -0.27 1.80
C ALA A 44 -5.62 0.93 2.28
N GLU A 45 -5.00 1.85 3.02
CA GLU A 45 -5.67 3.05 3.54
C GLU A 45 -6.18 3.96 2.44
N VAL A 46 -5.40 4.16 1.38
CA VAL A 46 -5.85 4.94 0.21
C VAL A 46 -7.06 4.29 -0.45
N LEU A 47 -7.02 2.97 -0.67
CA LEU A 47 -8.12 2.26 -1.35
C LEU A 47 -9.36 2.11 -0.47
N ASP A 48 -9.19 1.95 0.85
CA ASP A 48 -10.30 1.81 1.80
C ASP A 48 -11.07 3.13 2.00
N GLN A 49 -10.45 4.28 1.67
CA GLN A 49 -11.07 5.61 1.72
C GLN A 49 -11.73 6.05 0.41
N ARG A 50 -11.75 5.19 -0.62
CA ARG A 50 -12.33 5.52 -1.93
C ARG A 50 -13.45 4.56 -2.29
N SER A 51 -14.50 5.10 -2.90
CA SER A 51 -15.61 4.34 -3.44
C SER A 51 -15.51 4.23 -4.96
N LEU A 52 -16.13 3.18 -5.52
CA LEU A 52 -16.22 3.01 -6.97
C LEU A 52 -17.03 4.14 -7.63
N ALA A 53 -17.98 4.74 -6.90
CA ALA A 53 -18.73 5.90 -7.38
C ALA A 53 -17.83 7.12 -7.56
N GLU A 54 -16.99 7.42 -6.57
CA GLU A 54 -15.99 8.48 -6.68
C GLU A 54 -15.02 8.20 -7.83
N MET A 55 -14.57 6.95 -8.00
CA MET A 55 -13.68 6.58 -9.11
C MET A 55 -14.29 6.80 -10.49
N ARG A 56 -15.58 6.52 -10.67
CA ARG A 56 -16.30 6.78 -11.93
C ARG A 56 -16.30 8.27 -12.27
N ASP A 57 -16.39 9.11 -11.25
CA ASP A 57 -16.57 10.55 -11.39
C ASP A 57 -15.22 11.31 -11.40
N ILE A 58 -14.07 10.61 -11.27
CA ILE A 58 -12.73 11.20 -11.48
C ILE A 58 -12.60 11.63 -12.94
N GLY A 59 -12.59 12.94 -13.20
CA GLY A 59 -12.32 13.50 -14.51
C GLY A 59 -10.81 13.51 -14.84
N LEU A 60 -10.46 13.58 -16.13
CA LEU A 60 -9.06 13.72 -16.57
C LEU A 60 -8.37 14.97 -15.97
N ASP A 61 -9.14 16.00 -15.62
CA ASP A 61 -8.67 17.21 -14.96
C ASP A 61 -8.36 17.00 -13.46
N ASP A 62 -9.01 16.04 -12.79
CA ASP A 62 -8.80 15.75 -11.36
C ASP A 62 -7.52 14.97 -11.08
N LEU A 63 -7.02 14.22 -12.08
CA LEU A 63 -5.71 13.54 -12.01
C LEU A 63 -4.55 14.53 -11.93
N ALA A 64 -4.75 15.80 -12.27
CA ALA A 64 -3.74 16.84 -12.09
C ALA A 64 -3.48 17.15 -10.60
N VAL A 65 -4.46 16.91 -9.71
CA VAL A 65 -4.28 17.06 -8.25
C VAL A 65 -3.36 15.97 -7.68
N ALA A 66 -3.30 14.80 -8.32
CA ALA A 66 -2.38 13.72 -7.92
C ALA A 66 -0.89 14.05 -8.18
N ARG A 67 -0.57 15.16 -8.86
CA ARG A 67 0.80 15.64 -9.05
C ARG A 67 1.36 16.41 -7.85
N GLY A 68 0.56 16.63 -6.80
CA GLY A 68 1.03 17.12 -5.50
C GLY A 68 1.31 15.96 -4.54
N ILE A 69 2.44 15.26 -4.70
CA ILE A 69 2.99 14.40 -3.64
C ILE A 69 3.54 15.21 -2.44
N ASP A 70 3.32 16.54 -2.42
CA ASP A 70 3.77 17.49 -1.39
C ASP A 70 2.90 17.49 -0.11
N GLY A 71 2.07 16.47 0.11
CA GLY A 71 1.12 16.47 1.23
C GLY A 71 0.74 15.12 1.82
N LEU A 72 1.38 14.01 1.43
CA LEU A 72 1.15 12.74 2.13
C LEU A 72 1.82 12.83 3.51
N PRO A 73 1.08 12.82 4.63
CA PRO A 73 1.68 12.69 5.93
C PRO A 73 2.15 11.24 6.04
N VAL A 74 3.30 10.93 5.46
CA VAL A 74 4.06 9.75 5.88
C VAL A 74 4.37 10.04 7.33
N ALA A 75 3.55 9.50 8.24
CA ALA A 75 3.75 9.61 9.67
C ALA A 75 5.01 8.81 10.03
N ALA A 76 6.17 9.37 9.69
CA ALA A 76 7.47 8.88 10.07
C ALA A 76 7.67 9.18 11.56
N LYS A 77 7.02 8.39 12.41
CA LYS A 77 7.49 8.20 13.79
C LYS A 77 8.57 7.12 13.76
N ILE A 78 9.75 7.49 13.25
CA ILE A 78 11.00 6.79 13.57
C ILE A 78 11.54 7.49 14.82
N GLN A 79 11.12 7.00 15.99
CA GLN A 79 11.74 7.39 17.26
C GLN A 79 12.92 6.45 17.51
N ALA A 80 14.08 7.07 17.76
CA ALA A 80 15.34 6.44 18.14
C ALA A 80 15.25 5.77 19.52
#